data_AF-A0A935B0B9-F1
#
_entry.id   AF-A0A935B0B9-F1
#
_cell.length_a   1.000
_cell.length_b   1.000
_cell.length_c   1.000
_cell.angle_alpha   90.00
_cell.angle_beta   90.00
_cell.angle_gamma   90.00
#
_symmetry.space_group_name_H-M   'P 1'
#
loop_
_entity.id
_entity.type
_entity.pdbx_description
1 polymer ?
#
loop_
_entity_poly.entity_id
_entity_poly.type
_entity_poly.pdbx_seq_one_letter_code
_entity_poly.pdbx_strand_id
1 'polypeptide(L)'
;MTDDEYYEDDDDWVTLPPVSSSARKLVVTFVALLALFGILGATVLVWTARQINPADGQGQNVGEVVVPSGATFDDVAALLEKRGIIGSASVFGLYSRFQNVGPVKAGKYVDFKKNSSMAQAADVLNAGPVAPESIVVTIIPGMWLADALAAINKAFPAFSVETLRQTLDSGQVHSKYRPATATSWEGLLPADTYRFEDDATPQSVLQTLVDAFDESLDELGYDKADTVTGRSAYELVTIASMIERETGTPADERPKIARVIFNRLEQNIALGIDATLLYGLGRKGASQPLTKSELETDGPYNSRTRKGLPPTPIAIPSQKSLAAAISPAEGDWLYYVLVKNDPPEHLFTASYKEFQDAKAACRSDGLC
;
A
#
# COMPACT_ATOMS: atom_id res chain seq x y z
N MET A 1 -40.15 85.03 88.28
CA MET A 1 -38.86 85.73 88.29
C MET A 1 -37.82 84.64 88.11
N THR A 2 -37.24 84.44 86.93
CA THR A 2 -36.95 85.40 85.86
C THR A 2 -36.92 84.67 84.52
N ASP A 3 -37.38 85.39 83.49
CA ASP A 3 -37.10 85.13 82.08
C ASP A 3 -35.58 85.09 81.86
N ASP A 4 -35.14 84.33 80.86
CA ASP A 4 -34.05 84.77 79.97
C ASP A 4 -34.10 83.94 78.69
N GLU A 5 -34.50 84.62 77.62
CA GLU A 5 -34.48 84.19 76.23
C GLU A 5 -33.18 84.77 75.63
N TYR A 6 -32.32 83.93 75.06
CA TYR A 6 -31.18 84.37 74.27
C TYR A 6 -31.12 83.56 72.96
N TYR A 7 -31.19 84.28 71.85
CA TYR A 7 -30.96 83.80 70.48
C TYR A 7 -29.46 83.85 70.18
N GLU A 8 -28.88 82.79 69.63
CA GLU A 8 -27.59 82.85 68.92
C GLU A 8 -27.58 81.95 67.66
N ASP A 9 -27.38 82.66 66.55
CA ASP A 9 -26.64 82.41 65.31
C ASP A 9 -26.81 81.13 64.46
N ASP A 10 -27.02 81.43 63.17
CA ASP A 10 -27.11 80.55 62.01
C ASP A 10 -25.76 79.95 61.60
N ASP A 11 -25.70 78.61 61.46
CA ASP A 11 -24.70 77.91 60.66
C ASP A 11 -25.42 77.11 59.55
N ASP A 12 -25.45 77.67 58.35
CA ASP A 12 -26.03 77.06 57.15
C ASP A 12 -25.12 75.90 56.64
N TRP A 13 -25.41 74.68 57.10
CA TRP A 13 -24.83 73.46 56.52
C TRP A 13 -25.68 72.97 55.35
N VAL A 14 -25.14 73.00 54.13
CA VAL A 14 -25.75 72.28 52.98
C VAL A 14 -25.54 70.78 53.19
N THR A 15 -26.58 70.12 53.71
CA THR A 15 -26.62 68.66 53.84
C THR A 15 -26.84 68.03 52.45
N LEU A 16 -25.85 67.30 51.93
CA LEU A 16 -26.04 66.45 50.76
C LEU A 16 -27.15 65.43 51.09
N PRO A 17 -28.16 65.23 50.21
CA PRO A 17 -29.24 64.30 50.49
C PRO A 17 -28.66 62.91 50.78
N PRO A 18 -29.09 62.24 51.86
CA PRO A 18 -28.59 60.91 52.17
C PRO A 18 -28.88 59.99 50.99
N VAL A 19 -27.84 59.35 50.45
CA VAL A 19 -28.00 58.30 49.44
C VAL A 19 -29.05 57.32 49.92
N SER A 20 -30.19 57.31 49.22
CA SER A 20 -31.36 56.51 49.54
C SER A 20 -30.94 55.08 49.89
N SER A 21 -31.44 54.55 51.02
CA SER A 21 -31.13 53.19 51.49
C SER A 21 -31.40 52.12 50.42
N SER A 22 -32.29 52.40 49.47
CA SER A 22 -32.60 51.56 48.31
C SER A 22 -31.45 51.50 47.30
N ALA A 23 -30.73 52.59 47.05
CA ALA A 23 -29.56 52.60 46.17
C ALA A 23 -28.40 51.78 46.76
N ARG A 24 -28.17 51.88 48.08
CA ARG A 24 -27.17 51.06 48.78
C ARG A 24 -27.51 49.57 48.75
N LYS A 25 -28.80 49.22 48.92
CA LYS A 25 -29.28 47.83 48.78
C LYS A 25 -29.07 47.30 47.36
N LEU A 26 -29.37 48.08 46.33
CA LEU A 26 -29.16 47.69 44.93
C LEU A 26 -27.69 47.44 44.59
N VAL A 27 -26.77 48.31 45.04
CA VAL A 27 -25.32 48.12 44.82
C VAL A 27 -24.83 46.86 45.54
N VAL A 28 -25.26 46.62 46.78
CA VAL A 28 -24.89 45.41 47.54
C VAL A 28 -25.44 44.15 46.86
N THR A 29 -26.69 44.14 46.40
CA THR A 29 -27.27 43.02 45.66
C THR A 29 -26.54 42.77 44.35
N PHE A 30 -26.18 43.81 43.61
CA PHE A 30 -25.42 43.68 42.36
C PHE A 30 -24.02 43.11 42.60
N VAL A 31 -23.29 43.60 43.60
CA VAL A 31 -21.97 43.06 43.99
C VAL A 31 -22.08 41.61 44.46
N ALA A 32 -23.12 41.26 45.23
CA ALA A 32 -23.37 39.89 45.66
C ALA A 32 -23.69 38.95 44.48
N LEU A 33 -24.47 39.41 43.49
CA LEU A 33 -24.74 38.65 42.26
C LEU A 33 -23.48 38.48 41.41
N LEU A 34 -22.63 39.51 41.30
CA LEU A 34 -21.34 39.39 40.62
C LEU A 34 -20.39 38.42 41.33
N ALA A 35 -20.33 38.46 42.66
CA ALA A 35 -19.55 37.51 43.45
C ALA A 35 -20.09 36.08 43.27
N LEU A 36 -21.40 35.89 43.29
CA LEU A 36 -22.03 34.60 43.03
C LEU A 36 -21.73 34.09 41.62
N PHE A 37 -21.81 34.95 40.61
CA PHE A 37 -21.48 34.61 39.22
C PHE A 37 -19.98 34.28 39.06
N GLY A 38 -19.11 34.99 39.78
CA GLY A 38 -17.67 34.73 39.83
C GLY A 38 -17.36 33.38 40.49
N ILE A 39 -18.02 33.04 41.60
CA ILE A 39 -17.90 31.74 42.27
C ILE A 39 -18.41 30.62 41.36
N LEU A 40 -19.57 30.82 40.72
CA LEU A 40 -20.14 29.85 39.79
C LEU A 40 -19.19 29.64 38.59
N GLY A 41 -18.65 30.72 38.03
CA GLY A 41 -17.65 30.67 36.95
C GLY A 41 -16.38 29.94 37.37
N ALA A 42 -15.81 30.25 38.54
CA ALA A 42 -14.63 29.57 39.07
C ALA A 42 -14.89 28.08 39.32
N THR A 43 -16.08 27.71 39.82
CA THR A 43 -16.48 26.32 40.05
C THR A 43 -16.57 25.54 38.73
N VAL A 44 -17.20 26.13 37.72
CA VAL A 44 -17.28 25.56 36.37
C VAL A 44 -15.89 25.41 35.76
N LEU A 45 -15.03 26.44 35.88
CA LEU A 45 -13.65 26.39 35.36
C LEU A 45 -12.84 25.28 36.02
N VAL A 46 -12.88 25.17 37.35
CA VAL A 46 -12.18 24.10 38.09
C VAL A 46 -12.73 22.72 37.70
N TRP A 47 -14.04 22.58 37.56
CA TRP A 47 -14.65 21.33 37.10
C TRP A 47 -14.19 20.97 35.69
N THR A 48 -14.23 21.91 34.73
CA THR A 48 -13.76 21.66 33.35
C THR A 48 -12.28 21.33 33.29
N ALA A 49 -11.44 22.00 34.09
CA ALA A 49 -10.02 21.72 34.14
C ALA A 49 -9.73 20.30 34.64
N ARG A 50 -10.50 19.81 35.62
CA ARG A 50 -10.42 18.43 36.11
C ARG A 50 -10.91 17.39 35.10
N GLN A 51 -11.86 17.75 34.24
CA GLN A 51 -12.30 16.88 33.13
C GLN A 51 -11.26 16.82 32.02
N ILE A 52 -10.60 17.94 31.71
CA ILE A 52 -9.55 17.99 30.69
C ILE A 52 -8.31 17.22 31.14
N ASN A 53 -7.94 17.35 32.41
CA ASN A 53 -6.77 16.71 32.99
C ASN A 53 -7.14 16.05 34.34
N PRO A 54 -7.54 14.76 34.34
CA PRO A 54 -7.86 14.03 35.56
C PRO A 54 -6.65 13.95 36.51
N ALA A 55 -6.86 14.24 37.80
CA ALA A 55 -5.78 14.28 38.79
C ALA A 55 -5.20 12.90 39.13
N ASP A 56 -5.97 11.83 38.89
CA ASP A 56 -5.63 10.45 39.26
C ASP A 56 -4.67 9.77 38.26
N GLY A 57 -4.29 10.47 37.18
CA GLY A 57 -3.43 9.94 36.12
C GLY A 57 -4.11 8.85 35.26
N GLN A 58 -3.37 8.35 34.26
CA GLN A 58 -3.86 7.26 33.40
C GLN A 58 -3.98 5.96 34.20
N GLY A 59 -5.16 5.35 34.17
CA GLY A 59 -5.41 4.01 34.68
C GLY A 59 -4.93 2.90 33.75
N GLN A 60 -5.50 1.70 33.90
CA GLN A 60 -5.18 0.55 33.06
C GLN A 60 -5.69 0.73 31.62
N ASN A 61 -5.04 0.01 30.68
CA ASN A 61 -5.48 -0.09 29.29
C ASN A 61 -6.89 -0.71 29.23
N VAL A 62 -7.78 -0.14 28.41
CA VAL A 62 -9.18 -0.59 28.26
C VAL A 62 -9.38 -1.72 27.24
N GLY A 63 -8.31 -2.15 26.56
CA GLY A 63 -8.34 -3.14 25.49
C GLY A 63 -8.86 -2.55 24.17
N GLU A 64 -9.39 -3.42 23.32
CA GLU A 64 -9.89 -3.03 21.99
C GLU A 64 -11.11 -2.10 22.08
N VAL A 65 -10.99 -0.92 21.47
CA VAL A 65 -12.08 0.03 21.22
C VAL A 65 -12.29 0.13 19.72
N VAL A 66 -13.44 -0.33 19.24
CA VAL A 66 -13.81 -0.29 17.82
C VAL A 66 -14.61 0.99 17.54
N VAL A 67 -14.08 1.85 16.67
CA VAL A 67 -14.79 3.01 16.14
C VAL A 67 -15.52 2.60 14.86
N PRO A 68 -16.87 2.63 14.81
CA PRO A 68 -17.64 2.26 13.62
C PRO A 68 -17.37 3.16 12.42
N SER A 69 -17.54 2.61 11.22
CA SER A 69 -17.54 3.42 9.99
C SER A 69 -18.68 4.43 10.00
N GLY A 70 -18.38 5.68 9.62
CA GLY A 70 -19.34 6.78 9.61
C GLY A 70 -19.67 7.40 10.97
N ALA A 71 -19.01 6.97 12.05
CA ALA A 71 -19.19 7.58 13.38
C ALA A 71 -18.75 9.05 13.39
N THR A 72 -19.55 9.92 14.00
CA THR A 72 -19.18 11.32 14.23
C THR A 72 -18.22 11.45 15.41
N PHE A 73 -17.55 12.61 15.54
CA PHE A 73 -16.70 12.85 16.72
C PHE A 73 -17.48 12.75 18.03
N ASP A 74 -18.75 13.20 18.05
CA ASP A 74 -19.59 13.14 19.24
C ASP A 74 -19.96 11.69 19.60
N ASP A 75 -20.18 10.82 18.60
CA ASP A 75 -20.38 9.37 18.82
C ASP A 75 -19.14 8.72 19.43
N VAL A 76 -17.96 9.10 18.94
CA VAL A 76 -16.67 8.64 19.47
C VAL A 76 -16.49 9.14 20.90
N ALA A 77 -16.73 10.42 21.16
CA ALA A 77 -16.62 10.99 22.51
C ALA A 77 -17.54 10.28 23.51
N ALA A 78 -18.80 10.00 23.12
CA ALA A 78 -19.74 9.25 23.94
C ALA A 78 -19.28 7.80 24.18
N LEU A 79 -18.71 7.14 23.16
CA LEU A 79 -18.12 5.81 23.30
C LEU A 79 -16.95 5.81 24.29
N LEU A 80 -16.07 6.82 24.21
CA LEU A 80 -14.90 6.93 25.08
C LEU A 80 -15.30 7.22 26.54
N GLU A 81 -16.29 8.09 26.76
CA GLU A 81 -16.86 8.35 28.09
C GLU A 81 -17.50 7.09 28.67
N LYS A 82 -18.31 6.37 27.89
CA LYS A 82 -18.95 5.11 28.32
C LYS A 82 -17.93 4.03 28.70
N ARG A 83 -16.77 4.01 28.05
CA ARG A 83 -15.65 3.09 28.36
C ARG A 83 -14.79 3.57 29.53
N GLY A 84 -15.07 4.74 30.10
CA GLY A 84 -14.30 5.34 31.20
C GLY A 84 -12.91 5.83 30.77
N ILE A 85 -12.72 6.08 29.47
CA ILE A 85 -11.45 6.54 28.90
C ILE A 85 -11.32 8.05 29.14
N ILE A 86 -12.40 8.79 28.97
CA ILE A 86 -12.49 10.24 29.23
C ILE A 86 -13.59 10.53 30.25
N GLY A 87 -13.52 11.69 30.91
CA GLY A 87 -14.48 12.05 31.95
C GLY A 87 -15.79 12.68 31.45
N SER A 88 -15.82 13.29 30.26
CA SER A 88 -17.03 13.88 29.68
C SER A 88 -16.95 14.03 28.16
N ALA A 89 -17.92 13.47 27.44
CA ALA A 89 -18.00 13.59 25.99
C ALA A 89 -18.22 15.04 25.52
N SER A 90 -19.09 15.80 26.20
CA SER A 90 -19.40 17.19 25.84
C SER A 90 -18.18 18.11 25.99
N VAL A 91 -17.39 17.92 27.06
CA VAL A 91 -16.14 18.68 27.27
C VAL A 91 -15.11 18.30 26.21
N PHE A 92 -15.04 17.02 25.83
CA PHE A 92 -14.12 16.55 24.80
C PHE A 92 -14.48 17.05 23.40
N GLY A 93 -15.77 17.08 23.05
CA GLY A 93 -16.27 17.68 21.81
C GLY A 93 -15.97 19.18 21.71
N LEU A 94 -15.98 19.90 22.84
CA LEU A 94 -15.55 21.30 22.87
C LEU A 94 -14.02 21.42 22.73
N TYR A 95 -13.27 20.59 23.46
CA TYR A 95 -11.81 20.53 23.42
C TYR A 95 -11.28 20.26 22.01
N SER A 96 -11.87 19.31 21.29
CA SER A 96 -11.44 18.93 19.94
C SER A 96 -11.58 20.05 18.92
N ARG A 97 -12.65 20.86 19.04
CA ARG A 97 -12.87 22.05 18.20
C ARG A 97 -11.84 23.14 18.45
N PHE A 98 -11.42 23.35 19.70
CA PHE A 98 -10.40 24.35 20.04
C PHE A 98 -8.97 23.92 19.69
N GLN A 99 -8.69 22.61 19.76
CA GLN A 99 -7.36 22.05 19.50
C GLN A 99 -7.18 21.53 18.07
N ASN A 100 -8.19 21.69 17.20
CA ASN A 100 -8.19 21.20 15.81
C ASN A 100 -7.80 19.71 15.70
N VAL A 101 -8.37 18.86 16.56
CA VAL A 101 -8.20 17.40 16.43
C VAL A 101 -8.80 16.99 15.08
N GLY A 102 -8.01 16.29 14.27
CA GLY A 102 -8.40 15.89 12.91
C GLY A 102 -9.60 14.94 12.90
N PRO A 103 -10.16 14.65 11.72
CA PRO A 103 -11.25 13.67 11.60
C PRO A 103 -10.80 12.31 12.14
N VAL A 104 -11.64 11.73 13.01
CA VAL A 104 -11.38 10.41 13.59
C VAL A 104 -11.56 9.34 12.52
N LYS A 105 -10.57 8.44 12.40
CA LYS A 105 -10.63 7.31 11.48
C LYS A 105 -11.42 6.16 12.12
N ALA A 106 -12.26 5.50 11.33
CA ALA A 106 -12.90 4.26 11.75
C ALA A 106 -11.86 3.14 11.85
N GLY A 107 -12.01 2.25 12.84
CA GLY A 107 -11.10 1.13 13.05
C GLY A 107 -10.88 0.77 14.51
N LYS A 108 -9.94 -0.15 14.75
CA LYS A 108 -9.62 -0.68 16.08
C LYS A 108 -8.54 0.15 16.76
N TYR A 109 -8.78 0.64 17.97
CA TYR A 109 -7.81 1.33 18.80
C TYR A 109 -7.49 0.50 20.04
N VAL A 110 -6.21 0.32 20.36
CA VAL A 110 -5.75 -0.55 21.46
C VAL A 110 -5.00 0.19 22.57
N ASP A 111 -4.67 1.47 22.37
CA ASP A 111 -3.82 2.23 23.28
C ASP A 111 -4.59 3.14 24.25
N PHE A 112 -5.92 3.05 24.25
CA PHE A 112 -6.72 3.81 25.20
C PHE A 112 -6.54 3.27 26.63
N LYS A 113 -6.45 4.20 27.59
CA LYS A 113 -6.40 3.90 29.02
C LYS A 113 -7.54 4.59 29.75
N LYS A 114 -7.99 4.01 30.87
CA LYS A 114 -8.99 4.65 31.73
C LYS A 114 -8.46 5.98 32.26
N ASN A 115 -9.35 6.94 32.48
CA ASN A 115 -9.01 8.26 33.03
C ASN A 115 -7.89 8.99 32.24
N SER A 116 -7.85 8.80 30.92
CA SER A 116 -6.96 9.56 30.06
C SER A 116 -7.35 11.03 30.04
N SER A 117 -6.36 11.92 29.99
CA SER A 117 -6.60 13.32 29.69
C SER A 117 -7.13 13.46 28.26
N MET A 118 -7.80 14.58 27.97
CA MET A 118 -8.34 14.83 26.64
C MET A 118 -7.24 14.93 25.57
N ALA A 119 -6.06 15.43 25.95
CA ALA A 119 -4.89 15.42 25.07
C ALA A 119 -4.44 13.98 24.74
N GLN A 120 -4.35 13.11 25.77
CA GLN A 120 -3.94 11.71 25.57
C GLN A 120 -4.95 10.92 24.74
N ALA A 121 -6.25 11.13 24.96
CA ALA A 121 -7.29 10.52 24.15
C ALA A 121 -7.23 11.03 22.69
N ALA A 122 -6.99 12.33 22.50
CA ALA A 122 -6.78 12.91 21.17
C ALA A 122 -5.52 12.36 20.49
N ASP A 123 -4.42 12.17 21.21
CA ASP A 123 -3.19 11.58 20.67
C ASP A 123 -3.41 10.16 20.15
N VAL A 124 -4.16 9.33 20.88
CA VAL A 124 -4.53 7.99 20.41
C VAL A 124 -5.41 8.05 19.16
N LEU A 125 -6.41 8.95 19.13
CA LEU A 125 -7.26 9.15 17.95
C LEU A 125 -6.47 9.63 16.72
N ASN A 126 -5.53 10.55 16.93
CA ASN A 126 -4.66 11.13 15.89
C ASN A 126 -3.62 10.14 15.37
N ALA A 127 -3.09 9.26 16.25
CA ALA A 127 -2.21 8.15 15.84
C ALA A 127 -2.93 7.20 14.87
N GLY A 128 -4.27 7.11 14.98
CA GLY A 128 -5.11 6.32 14.11
C GLY A 128 -5.32 4.89 14.62
N PRO A 129 -6.24 4.14 14.00
CA PRO A 129 -6.49 2.76 14.38
C PRO A 129 -5.29 1.87 14.05
N VAL A 130 -5.17 0.76 14.76
CA VAL A 130 -4.31 -0.35 14.38
C VAL A 130 -4.76 -0.82 12.99
N ALA A 131 -3.79 -1.00 12.10
CA ALA A 131 -4.06 -1.58 10.80
C ALA A 131 -4.78 -2.93 10.98
N PRO A 132 -5.78 -3.26 10.14
CA PRO A 132 -6.40 -4.59 10.18
C PRO A 132 -5.29 -5.66 10.09
N GLU A 133 -5.53 -6.81 10.73
CA GLU A 133 -4.63 -7.96 10.59
C GLU A 133 -4.64 -8.41 9.14
N SER A 134 -3.69 -7.89 8.35
CA SER A 134 -3.59 -8.22 6.94
C SER A 134 -2.59 -9.36 6.74
N ILE A 135 -2.99 -10.41 6.04
CA ILE A 135 -2.10 -11.43 5.53
C ILE A 135 -1.35 -10.86 4.32
N VAL A 136 -0.03 -10.97 4.33
CA VAL A 136 0.85 -10.43 3.30
C VAL A 136 1.32 -11.55 2.37
N VAL A 137 1.08 -11.39 1.08
CA VAL A 137 1.58 -12.28 0.02
C VAL A 137 2.54 -11.49 -0.85
N THR A 138 3.78 -11.97 -0.98
CA THR A 138 4.78 -11.36 -1.87
C THR A 138 5.08 -12.31 -3.03
N ILE A 139 4.92 -11.81 -4.25
CA ILE A 139 5.30 -12.47 -5.50
C ILE A 139 6.48 -11.70 -6.09
N ILE A 140 7.57 -12.41 -6.36
CA ILE A 140 8.82 -11.80 -6.82
C ILE A 140 8.99 -12.07 -8.32
N PRO A 141 9.53 -11.13 -9.11
CA PRO A 141 9.84 -11.38 -10.52
C PRO A 141 10.69 -12.64 -10.72
N GLY A 142 10.45 -13.34 -11.82
CA GLY A 142 11.17 -14.55 -12.20
C GLY A 142 10.68 -15.83 -11.51
N MET A 143 9.74 -15.73 -10.55
CA MET A 143 9.06 -16.90 -9.97
C MET A 143 8.27 -17.66 -11.04
N TRP A 144 8.13 -18.97 -10.86
CA TRP A 144 7.12 -19.74 -11.58
C TRP A 144 5.79 -19.68 -10.85
N LEU A 145 4.70 -19.99 -11.54
CA LEU A 145 3.36 -20.08 -10.98
C LEU A 145 3.34 -20.97 -9.73
N ALA A 146 4.02 -22.12 -9.78
CA ALA A 146 4.11 -23.02 -8.65
C ALA A 146 4.74 -22.37 -7.40
N ASP A 147 5.71 -21.47 -7.57
CA ASP A 147 6.34 -20.74 -6.47
C ASP A 147 5.43 -19.64 -5.92
N ALA A 148 4.72 -18.93 -6.81
CA ALA A 148 3.71 -17.95 -6.39
C ALA A 148 2.57 -18.62 -5.61
N LEU A 149 2.06 -19.77 -6.07
CA LEU A 149 1.05 -20.54 -5.34
C LEU A 149 1.59 -21.06 -3.99
N ALA A 150 2.86 -21.45 -3.92
CA ALA A 150 3.49 -21.82 -2.66
C ALA A 150 3.65 -20.62 -1.71
N ALA A 151 3.94 -19.42 -2.23
CA ALA A 151 3.97 -18.19 -1.45
C ALA A 151 2.59 -17.85 -0.87
N ILE A 152 1.52 -18.01 -1.67
CA ILE A 152 0.14 -17.86 -1.20
C ILE A 152 -0.17 -18.89 -0.11
N ASN A 153 0.15 -20.18 -0.32
CA ASN A 153 -0.07 -21.22 0.69
C ASN A 153 0.71 -20.96 1.99
N LYS A 154 1.93 -20.40 1.90
CA LYS A 154 2.71 -20.02 3.08
C LYS A 154 2.02 -18.92 3.89
N ALA A 155 1.39 -17.95 3.22
CA ALA A 155 0.65 -16.86 3.85
C ALA A 155 -0.73 -17.31 4.35
N PHE A 156 -1.38 -18.23 3.62
CA PHE A 156 -2.66 -18.85 3.93
C PHE A 156 -2.51 -20.38 4.03
N PRO A 157 -2.11 -20.91 5.21
CA PRO A 157 -1.87 -22.35 5.37
C PRO A 157 -3.09 -23.23 5.05
N ALA A 158 -4.31 -22.67 5.13
CA ALA A 158 -5.55 -23.35 4.77
C ALA A 158 -5.71 -23.56 3.24
N PHE A 159 -5.01 -22.79 2.40
CA PHE A 159 -5.15 -22.87 0.94
C PHE A 159 -4.03 -23.75 0.38
N SER A 160 -4.30 -25.05 0.20
CA SER A 160 -3.30 -25.92 -0.43
C SER A 160 -2.98 -25.47 -1.85
N VAL A 161 -1.73 -25.69 -2.29
CA VAL A 161 -1.29 -25.36 -3.67
C VAL A 161 -2.19 -26.01 -4.72
N GLU A 162 -2.66 -27.24 -4.45
CA GLU A 162 -3.59 -27.94 -5.32
C GLU A 162 -4.95 -27.25 -5.39
N THR A 163 -5.50 -26.79 -4.26
CA THR A 163 -6.75 -26.02 -4.23
C THR A 163 -6.64 -24.73 -5.03
N LEU A 164 -5.52 -24.02 -4.88
CA LEU A 164 -5.27 -22.79 -5.65
C LEU A 164 -5.19 -23.07 -7.16
N ARG A 165 -4.49 -24.14 -7.56
CA ARG A 165 -4.43 -24.56 -8.97
C ARG A 165 -5.80 -24.92 -9.53
N GLN A 166 -6.57 -25.72 -8.80
CA GLN A 166 -7.93 -26.09 -9.20
C GLN A 166 -8.83 -24.86 -9.30
N THR A 167 -8.67 -23.87 -8.41
CA THR A 167 -9.43 -22.61 -8.47
C THR A 167 -9.10 -21.81 -9.73
N LEU A 168 -7.81 -21.69 -10.09
CA LEU A 168 -7.39 -21.09 -11.36
C LEU A 168 -7.96 -21.83 -12.58
N ASP A 169 -8.02 -23.15 -12.55
CA ASP A 169 -8.48 -23.97 -13.68
C ASP A 169 -10.02 -24.14 -13.72
N SER A 170 -10.72 -23.79 -12.64
CA SER A 170 -12.18 -23.93 -12.51
C SER A 170 -12.99 -22.99 -13.41
N GLY A 171 -12.36 -21.94 -13.94
CA GLY A 171 -13.03 -20.84 -14.63
C GLY A 171 -13.69 -19.82 -13.69
N GLN A 172 -13.46 -19.88 -12.38
CA GLN A 172 -13.90 -18.86 -11.41
C GLN A 172 -13.00 -17.63 -11.36
N VAL A 173 -11.77 -17.75 -11.89
CA VAL A 173 -10.80 -16.66 -11.99
C VAL A 173 -10.71 -16.24 -13.45
N HIS A 174 -10.80 -14.93 -13.70
CA HIS A 174 -10.83 -14.36 -15.04
C HIS A 174 -9.74 -13.29 -15.20
N SER A 175 -9.01 -13.38 -16.31
CA SER A 175 -8.14 -12.31 -16.81
C SER A 175 -8.60 -11.94 -18.22
N LYS A 176 -8.67 -10.64 -18.51
CA LYS A 176 -8.96 -10.13 -19.86
C LYS A 176 -7.81 -10.40 -20.84
N TYR A 177 -6.60 -10.59 -20.34
CA TYR A 177 -5.39 -10.82 -21.15
C TYR A 177 -5.03 -12.30 -21.29
N ARG A 178 -5.78 -13.20 -20.66
CA ARG A 178 -5.64 -14.65 -20.84
C ARG A 178 -6.56 -15.13 -21.96
N PRO A 179 -6.01 -15.56 -23.12
CA PRO A 179 -6.85 -16.12 -24.19
C PRO A 179 -7.44 -17.46 -23.76
N ALA A 180 -8.60 -17.82 -24.32
CA ALA A 180 -9.25 -19.10 -24.04
C ALA A 180 -8.40 -20.33 -24.43
N THR A 181 -7.45 -20.15 -25.37
CA THR A 181 -6.50 -21.18 -25.80
C THR A 181 -5.32 -21.36 -24.85
N ALA A 182 -5.12 -20.47 -23.87
CA ALA A 182 -4.05 -20.61 -22.90
C ALA A 182 -4.27 -21.84 -22.03
N THR A 183 -3.25 -22.70 -21.95
CA THR A 183 -3.26 -23.94 -21.17
C THR A 183 -2.66 -23.77 -19.78
N SER A 184 -2.12 -22.58 -19.47
CA SER A 184 -1.42 -22.29 -18.22
C SER A 184 -1.71 -20.87 -17.74
N TRP A 185 -1.62 -20.69 -16.43
CA TRP A 185 -1.62 -19.38 -15.75
C TRP A 185 -0.19 -18.84 -15.50
N GLU A 186 0.82 -19.53 -16.01
CA GLU A 186 2.22 -19.08 -15.94
C GLU A 186 2.35 -17.66 -16.50
N GLY A 187 3.06 -16.80 -15.76
CA GLY A 187 3.31 -15.40 -16.14
C GLY A 187 2.10 -14.46 -16.03
N LEU A 188 0.94 -14.92 -15.56
CA LEU A 188 -0.30 -14.13 -15.46
C LEU A 188 -0.63 -13.69 -14.03
N LEU A 189 0.36 -13.67 -13.15
CA LEU A 189 0.25 -13.06 -11.83
C LEU A 189 1.21 -11.88 -11.74
N PRO A 190 0.89 -10.85 -10.95
CA PRO A 190 1.72 -9.68 -10.83
C PRO A 190 2.87 -9.92 -9.86
N ALA A 191 4.00 -9.27 -10.13
CA ALA A 191 5.14 -9.25 -9.22
C ALA A 191 5.08 -8.04 -8.29
N ASP A 192 4.45 -8.22 -7.12
CA ASP A 192 4.43 -7.21 -6.06
C ASP A 192 4.06 -7.86 -4.70
N THR A 193 3.84 -7.03 -3.68
CA THR A 193 3.35 -7.41 -2.36
C THR A 193 1.92 -6.97 -2.14
N TYR A 194 1.04 -7.94 -1.87
CA TYR A 194 -0.39 -7.75 -1.70
C TYR A 194 -0.81 -8.04 -0.27
N ARG A 195 -1.83 -7.32 0.18
CA ARG A 195 -2.43 -7.45 1.52
C ARG A 195 -3.85 -7.96 1.38
N PHE A 196 -4.19 -8.93 2.21
CA PHE A 196 -5.49 -9.58 2.23
C PHE A 196 -6.04 -9.62 3.66
N GLU A 197 -7.35 -9.59 3.79
CA GLU A 197 -8.03 -9.86 5.06
C GLU A 197 -7.90 -11.36 5.43
N ASP A 198 -8.11 -11.68 6.70
CA ASP A 198 -7.99 -13.03 7.25
C ASP A 198 -9.08 -13.99 6.75
N ASP A 199 -10.25 -13.46 6.40
CA ASP A 199 -11.41 -14.19 5.88
C ASP A 199 -11.41 -14.38 4.35
N ALA A 200 -10.32 -13.98 3.66
CA ALA A 200 -10.19 -14.14 2.22
C ALA A 200 -10.40 -15.61 1.80
N THR A 201 -10.92 -15.82 0.59
CA THR A 201 -11.08 -17.15 -0.03
C THR A 201 -10.01 -17.38 -1.10
N PRO A 202 -9.68 -18.64 -1.46
CA PRO A 202 -8.75 -18.93 -2.56
C PRO A 202 -9.10 -18.17 -3.86
N GLN A 203 -10.39 -18.14 -4.21
CA GLN A 203 -10.89 -17.42 -5.38
C GLN A 203 -10.63 -15.92 -5.26
N SER A 204 -10.99 -15.30 -4.13
CA SER A 204 -10.80 -13.85 -3.95
C SER A 204 -9.33 -13.44 -3.98
N VAL A 205 -8.42 -14.25 -3.40
CA VAL A 205 -6.99 -13.97 -3.43
C VAL A 205 -6.48 -14.02 -4.87
N LEU A 206 -6.80 -15.09 -5.60
CA LEU A 206 -6.34 -15.27 -6.97
C LEU A 206 -6.92 -14.22 -7.93
N GLN A 207 -8.22 -13.92 -7.81
CA GLN A 207 -8.87 -12.89 -8.63
C GLN A 207 -8.27 -11.52 -8.35
N THR A 208 -8.04 -11.14 -7.09
CA THR A 208 -7.39 -9.87 -6.74
C THR A 208 -6.01 -9.73 -7.37
N LEU A 209 -5.21 -10.80 -7.34
CA LEU A 209 -3.89 -10.79 -7.98
C LEU A 209 -4.01 -10.66 -9.50
N VAL A 210 -4.91 -11.40 -10.12
CA VAL A 210 -5.14 -11.33 -11.57
C VAL A 210 -5.67 -9.97 -12.00
N ASP A 211 -6.59 -9.36 -11.24
CA ASP A 211 -7.09 -8.01 -11.49
C ASP A 211 -5.97 -6.98 -11.41
N ALA A 212 -5.08 -7.08 -10.42
CA ALA A 212 -3.93 -6.19 -10.31
C ALA A 212 -2.92 -6.37 -11.46
N PHE A 213 -2.76 -7.60 -11.96
CA PHE A 213 -1.96 -7.83 -13.16
C PHE A 213 -2.60 -7.20 -14.40
N ASP A 214 -3.90 -7.42 -14.57
CA ASP A 214 -4.68 -6.85 -15.66
C ASP A 214 -4.69 -5.31 -15.62
N GLU A 215 -4.73 -4.69 -14.44
CA GLU A 215 -4.60 -3.25 -14.26
C GLU A 215 -3.20 -2.75 -14.66
N SER A 216 -2.14 -3.43 -14.22
CA SER A 216 -0.76 -3.08 -14.60
C SER A 216 -0.54 -3.15 -16.12
N LEU A 217 -1.14 -4.13 -16.78
CA LEU A 217 -1.11 -4.26 -18.24
C LEU A 217 -1.90 -3.14 -18.94
N ASP A 218 -3.04 -2.71 -18.39
CA ASP A 218 -3.77 -1.54 -18.92
C ASP A 218 -2.95 -0.27 -18.82
N GLU A 219 -2.32 -0.02 -17.67
CA GLU A 219 -1.46 1.16 -17.47
C GLU A 219 -0.31 1.22 -18.48
N LEU A 220 0.21 0.05 -18.88
CA LEU A 220 1.25 -0.08 -19.89
C LEU A 220 0.71 -0.02 -21.34
N GLY A 221 -0.60 -0.05 -21.55
CA GLY A 221 -1.24 0.03 -22.87
C GLY A 221 -1.38 -1.30 -23.60
N TYR A 222 -1.43 -2.43 -22.88
CA TYR A 222 -1.58 -3.76 -23.48
C TYR A 222 -2.95 -3.97 -24.15
N ASP A 223 -3.94 -3.13 -23.86
CA ASP A 223 -5.23 -3.07 -24.56
C ASP A 223 -5.05 -2.81 -26.07
N LYS A 224 -3.94 -2.16 -26.44
CA LYS A 224 -3.56 -1.83 -27.82
C LYS A 224 -2.34 -2.60 -28.32
N ALA A 225 -1.90 -3.63 -27.59
CA ALA A 225 -0.70 -4.42 -27.89
C ALA A 225 -0.60 -4.83 -29.37
N ASP A 226 -1.69 -5.37 -29.93
CA ASP A 226 -1.75 -5.84 -31.32
C ASP A 226 -1.50 -4.71 -32.32
N THR A 227 -2.13 -3.55 -32.10
CA THR A 227 -1.96 -2.39 -32.99
C THR A 227 -0.58 -1.73 -32.89
N VAL A 228 0.05 -1.78 -31.71
CA VAL A 228 1.35 -1.14 -31.45
C VAL A 228 2.52 -2.03 -31.86
N THR A 229 2.40 -3.34 -31.67
CA THR A 229 3.51 -4.29 -31.80
C THR A 229 3.28 -5.39 -32.83
N GLY A 230 2.05 -5.53 -33.35
CA GLY A 230 1.66 -6.67 -34.20
C GLY A 230 1.56 -7.99 -33.45
N ARG A 231 1.46 -7.94 -32.11
CA ARG A 231 1.35 -9.12 -31.24
C ARG A 231 0.26 -8.95 -30.21
N SER A 232 -0.39 -10.07 -29.87
CA SER A 232 -1.37 -10.08 -28.80
C SER A 232 -0.73 -9.77 -27.43
N ALA A 233 -1.53 -9.25 -26.49
CA ALA A 233 -1.10 -9.00 -25.13
C ALA A 233 -0.46 -10.25 -24.47
N TYR A 234 -1.04 -11.43 -24.69
CA TYR A 234 -0.51 -12.69 -24.16
C TYR A 234 0.87 -13.06 -24.75
N GLU A 235 1.08 -12.81 -26.05
CA GLU A 235 2.40 -12.99 -26.66
C GLU A 235 3.41 -12.00 -26.09
N LEU A 236 3.01 -10.75 -25.81
CA LEU A 236 3.88 -9.78 -25.15
C LEU A 236 4.22 -10.19 -23.71
N VAL A 237 3.27 -10.75 -22.95
CA VAL A 237 3.56 -11.35 -21.63
C VAL A 237 4.53 -12.52 -21.76
N THR A 238 4.39 -13.35 -22.80
CA THR A 238 5.33 -14.44 -23.10
C THR A 238 6.73 -13.90 -23.36
N ILE A 239 6.86 -12.86 -24.18
CA ILE A 239 8.12 -12.17 -24.46
C ILE A 239 8.70 -11.56 -23.18
N ALA A 240 7.89 -10.88 -22.37
CA ALA A 240 8.30 -10.29 -21.09
C ALA A 240 8.85 -11.34 -20.12
N SER A 241 8.24 -12.53 -20.06
CA SER A 241 8.75 -13.63 -19.22
C SER A 241 10.11 -14.14 -19.70
N MET A 242 10.37 -14.11 -21.01
CA MET A 242 11.66 -14.49 -21.58
C MET A 242 12.72 -13.44 -21.27
N ILE A 243 12.39 -12.16 -21.44
CA ILE A 243 13.25 -11.02 -21.07
C ILE A 243 13.63 -11.09 -19.59
N GLU A 244 12.65 -11.34 -18.71
CA GLU A 244 12.87 -11.42 -17.27
C GLU A 244 13.95 -12.46 -16.91
N ARG A 245 13.92 -13.61 -17.60
CA ARG A 245 14.87 -14.70 -17.35
C ARG A 245 16.25 -14.50 -17.98
N GLU A 246 16.36 -13.62 -18.96
CA GLU A 246 17.63 -13.24 -19.60
C GLU A 246 18.33 -12.11 -18.82
N THR A 247 17.59 -11.24 -18.13
CA THR A 247 18.18 -10.13 -17.37
C THR A 247 18.52 -10.51 -15.94
N GLY A 248 19.82 -10.52 -15.60
CA GLY A 248 20.30 -10.79 -14.23
C GLY A 248 20.80 -9.58 -13.42
N THR A 249 20.78 -8.34 -13.96
CA THR A 249 21.60 -7.24 -13.39
C THR A 249 21.19 -5.81 -13.86
N PRO A 250 21.73 -4.72 -13.27
CA PRO A 250 21.05 -3.41 -13.18
C PRO A 250 21.05 -2.51 -14.45
N ALA A 251 21.76 -2.85 -15.52
CA ALA A 251 21.63 -2.12 -16.78
C ALA A 251 20.30 -2.53 -17.45
N ASP A 252 19.42 -1.57 -17.74
CA ASP A 252 18.11 -1.85 -18.32
C ASP A 252 18.23 -2.16 -19.83
N GLU A 253 18.91 -3.26 -20.16
CA GLU A 253 19.06 -3.78 -21.53
C GLU A 253 17.79 -4.49 -22.03
N ARG A 254 16.75 -4.60 -21.18
CA ARG A 254 15.46 -5.23 -21.49
C ARG A 254 14.87 -4.76 -22.82
N PRO A 255 14.82 -3.45 -23.15
CA PRO A 255 14.25 -3.00 -24.42
C PRO A 255 15.07 -3.46 -25.63
N LYS A 256 16.39 -3.64 -25.50
CA LYS A 256 17.24 -4.19 -26.58
C LYS A 256 17.05 -5.69 -26.74
N ILE A 257 16.95 -6.43 -25.64
CA ILE A 257 16.64 -7.87 -25.66
C ILE A 257 15.27 -8.09 -26.30
N ALA A 258 14.27 -7.27 -25.92
CA ALA A 258 12.96 -7.27 -26.56
C ALA A 258 13.10 -7.06 -28.09
N ARG A 259 13.86 -6.05 -28.52
CA ARG A 259 14.09 -5.81 -29.95
C ARG A 259 14.72 -7.01 -30.66
N VAL A 260 15.71 -7.68 -30.06
CA VAL A 260 16.30 -8.90 -30.65
C VAL A 260 15.25 -10.00 -30.83
N ILE A 261 14.37 -10.20 -29.85
CA ILE A 261 13.29 -11.18 -29.93
C ILE A 261 12.35 -10.82 -31.09
N PHE A 262 11.90 -9.56 -31.18
CA PHE A 262 11.05 -9.09 -32.28
C PHE A 262 11.70 -9.28 -33.66
N ASN A 263 12.92 -8.80 -33.84
CA ASN A 263 13.66 -8.91 -35.10
C ASN A 263 13.80 -10.37 -35.55
N ARG A 264 14.09 -11.28 -34.62
CA ARG A 264 14.17 -12.72 -34.95
C ARG A 264 12.83 -13.32 -35.32
N LEU A 265 11.76 -12.97 -34.62
CA LEU A 265 10.43 -13.48 -34.95
C LEU A 265 9.96 -12.99 -36.32
N GLU A 266 10.17 -11.71 -36.63
CA GLU A 266 9.84 -11.11 -37.93
C GLU A 266 10.62 -11.76 -39.08
N GLN A 267 11.88 -12.13 -38.85
CA GLN A 267 12.72 -12.82 -39.83
C GLN A 267 12.59 -14.35 -39.80
N ASN A 268 11.68 -14.90 -39.00
CA ASN A 268 11.50 -16.34 -38.83
C ASN A 268 12.82 -17.05 -38.47
N ILE A 269 13.60 -16.47 -37.57
CA ILE A 269 14.83 -17.00 -36.98
C ILE A 269 14.50 -17.62 -35.62
N ALA A 270 15.12 -18.77 -35.30
CA ALA A 270 14.96 -19.40 -33.99
C ALA A 270 15.49 -18.49 -32.87
N LEU A 271 14.78 -18.37 -31.75
CA LEU A 271 15.14 -17.44 -30.68
C LEU A 271 16.39 -17.88 -29.93
N GLY A 272 16.56 -19.20 -29.72
CA GLY A 272 17.74 -19.78 -29.10
C GLY A 272 18.00 -19.34 -27.66
N ILE A 273 16.95 -19.00 -26.93
CA ILE A 273 16.95 -18.53 -25.54
C ILE A 273 17.01 -19.74 -24.61
N ASP A 274 18.05 -19.80 -23.76
CA ASP A 274 18.29 -20.93 -22.86
C ASP A 274 17.21 -21.07 -21.78
N ALA A 275 16.68 -19.94 -21.31
CA ALA A 275 15.65 -19.92 -20.28
C ALA A 275 14.39 -20.70 -20.68
N THR A 276 14.00 -20.69 -21.95
CA THR A 276 12.83 -21.46 -22.41
C THR A 276 13.10 -22.97 -22.32
N LEU A 277 14.28 -23.41 -22.73
CA LEU A 277 14.66 -24.83 -22.64
C LEU A 277 14.75 -25.28 -21.18
N LEU A 278 15.36 -24.48 -20.31
CA LEU A 278 15.44 -24.77 -18.88
C LEU A 278 14.05 -24.90 -18.25
N TYR A 279 13.10 -24.02 -18.61
CA TYR A 279 11.70 -24.14 -18.18
C TYR A 279 11.07 -25.47 -18.63
N GLY A 280 11.22 -25.83 -19.91
CA GLY A 280 10.71 -27.09 -20.45
C GLY A 280 11.31 -28.34 -19.81
N LEU A 281 12.53 -28.26 -19.30
CA LEU A 281 13.21 -29.32 -18.55
C LEU A 281 12.86 -29.34 -17.05
N GLY A 282 12.04 -28.40 -16.56
CA GLY A 282 11.73 -28.27 -15.14
C GLY A 282 12.90 -27.78 -14.29
N ARG A 283 13.86 -27.07 -14.90
CA ARG A 283 15.07 -26.55 -14.24
C ARG A 283 14.94 -25.05 -13.97
N LYS A 284 14.87 -24.65 -12.71
CA LYS A 284 14.68 -23.24 -12.28
C LYS A 284 15.88 -22.31 -12.52
N GLY A 285 17.02 -22.85 -12.96
CA GLY A 285 18.22 -22.07 -13.24
C GLY A 285 19.30 -22.87 -13.95
N ALA A 286 20.36 -22.16 -14.32
CA ALA A 286 21.52 -22.71 -15.04
C ALA A 286 22.61 -23.21 -14.07
N SER A 287 22.24 -23.76 -12.91
CA SER A 287 23.20 -24.31 -11.93
C SER A 287 24.08 -25.41 -12.50
N GLN A 288 23.62 -26.05 -13.57
CA GLN A 288 24.40 -26.90 -14.44
C GLN A 288 24.34 -26.34 -15.87
N PRO A 289 25.44 -26.39 -16.65
CA PRO A 289 25.38 -26.05 -18.07
C PRO A 289 24.38 -26.94 -18.81
N LEU A 290 23.74 -26.39 -19.85
CA LEU A 290 22.95 -27.20 -20.78
C LEU A 290 23.88 -28.11 -21.58
N THR A 291 23.56 -29.40 -21.59
CA THR A 291 24.30 -30.39 -22.38
C THR A 291 23.99 -30.23 -23.86
N LYS A 292 24.92 -30.67 -24.71
CA LYS A 292 24.69 -30.68 -26.17
C LYS A 292 23.43 -31.45 -26.56
N SER A 293 23.18 -32.60 -25.91
CA SER A 293 21.99 -33.40 -26.14
C SER A 293 20.70 -32.66 -25.76
N GLU A 294 20.67 -31.93 -24.65
CA GLU A 294 19.50 -31.11 -24.28
C GLU A 294 19.25 -30.00 -25.32
N LEU A 295 20.31 -29.34 -25.79
CA LEU A 295 20.20 -28.27 -26.79
C LEU A 295 19.64 -28.77 -28.13
N GLU A 296 19.96 -29.99 -28.52
CA GLU A 296 19.59 -30.61 -29.80
C GLU A 296 18.25 -31.38 -29.75
N THR A 297 17.74 -31.70 -28.55
CA THR A 297 16.49 -32.45 -28.40
C THR A 297 15.27 -31.55 -28.62
N ASP A 298 14.40 -31.92 -29.57
CA ASP A 298 13.19 -31.14 -29.84
C ASP A 298 12.18 -31.19 -28.69
N GLY A 299 11.50 -30.06 -28.47
CA GLY A 299 10.46 -29.93 -27.46
C GLY A 299 9.72 -28.60 -27.57
N PRO A 300 8.53 -28.47 -26.96
CA PRO A 300 7.68 -27.30 -27.11
C PRO A 300 8.31 -25.99 -26.61
N TYR A 301 9.23 -26.07 -25.64
CA TYR A 301 9.96 -24.92 -25.12
C TYR A 301 11.41 -24.82 -25.61
N ASN A 302 11.86 -25.72 -26.50
CA ASN A 302 13.19 -25.60 -27.08
C ASN A 302 13.17 -24.61 -28.25
N SER A 303 13.50 -23.35 -27.95
CA SER A 303 13.49 -22.25 -28.91
C SER A 303 14.67 -22.28 -29.91
N ARG A 304 15.51 -23.33 -29.89
CA ARG A 304 16.53 -23.61 -30.91
C ARG A 304 16.01 -24.53 -32.00
N THR A 305 15.20 -25.53 -31.62
CA THR A 305 14.64 -26.50 -32.55
C THR A 305 13.30 -26.02 -33.11
N ARG A 306 12.57 -25.19 -32.36
CA ARG A 306 11.29 -24.59 -32.78
C ARG A 306 11.40 -23.08 -32.93
N LYS A 307 10.88 -22.58 -34.06
CA LYS A 307 10.75 -21.15 -34.34
C LYS A 307 9.46 -20.61 -33.72
N GLY A 308 9.43 -19.31 -33.46
CA GLY A 308 8.31 -18.66 -32.80
C GLY A 308 8.46 -18.59 -31.28
N LEU A 309 7.39 -18.20 -30.60
CA LEU A 309 7.32 -18.15 -29.14
C LEU A 309 7.06 -19.54 -28.55
N PRO A 310 7.51 -19.80 -27.30
CA PRO A 310 7.05 -20.96 -26.55
C PRO A 310 5.52 -20.92 -26.33
N PRO A 311 4.88 -22.05 -25.99
CA PRO A 311 3.42 -22.12 -25.88
C PRO A 311 2.83 -21.32 -24.71
N THR A 312 3.64 -20.99 -23.70
CA THR A 312 3.25 -20.18 -22.53
C THR A 312 4.40 -19.26 -22.14
N PRO A 313 4.13 -18.24 -21.30
CA PRO A 313 5.17 -17.61 -20.50
C PRO A 313 5.96 -18.65 -19.69
N ILE A 314 7.19 -18.30 -19.30
CA ILE A 314 8.12 -19.21 -18.59
C ILE A 314 8.49 -18.73 -17.17
N ALA A 315 7.91 -17.60 -16.75
CA ALA A 315 8.07 -17.00 -15.43
C ALA A 315 7.10 -15.81 -15.28
N ILE A 316 6.94 -15.34 -14.04
CA ILE A 316 6.28 -14.09 -13.70
C ILE A 316 7.19 -12.91 -14.08
N PRO A 317 6.80 -12.07 -15.07
CA PRO A 317 7.61 -10.93 -15.46
C PRO A 317 7.49 -9.76 -14.47
N SER A 318 8.54 -8.95 -14.35
CA SER A 318 8.44 -7.65 -13.69
C SER A 318 7.74 -6.62 -14.58
N GLN A 319 7.25 -5.53 -13.97
CA GLN A 319 6.71 -4.38 -14.71
C GLN A 319 7.73 -3.81 -15.72
N LYS A 320 9.03 -3.85 -15.41
CA LYS A 320 10.09 -3.41 -16.35
C LYS A 320 10.19 -4.31 -17.57
N SER A 321 10.07 -5.62 -17.41
CA SER A 321 10.09 -6.57 -18.51
C SER A 321 8.82 -6.47 -19.36
N LEU A 322 7.66 -6.20 -18.74
CA LEU A 322 6.42 -5.89 -19.45
C LEU A 322 6.55 -4.59 -20.27
N ALA A 323 7.01 -3.51 -19.64
CA ALA A 323 7.25 -2.23 -20.33
C ALA A 323 8.21 -2.37 -21.52
N ALA A 324 9.28 -3.14 -21.37
CA ALA A 324 10.24 -3.42 -22.44
C ALA A 324 9.64 -4.24 -23.59
N ALA A 325 8.72 -5.17 -23.29
CA ALA A 325 8.08 -6.00 -24.32
C ALA A 325 7.11 -5.19 -25.20
N ILE A 326 6.35 -4.25 -24.63
CA ILE A 326 5.43 -3.40 -25.40
C ILE A 326 6.13 -2.21 -26.08
N SER A 327 7.26 -1.76 -25.53
CA SER A 327 8.06 -0.66 -26.08
C SER A 327 9.53 -1.06 -26.30
N PRO A 328 9.83 -1.98 -27.25
CA PRO A 328 11.19 -2.40 -27.56
C PRO A 328 12.02 -1.25 -28.14
N ALA A 329 13.29 -1.14 -27.74
CA ALA A 329 14.21 -0.12 -28.27
C ALA A 329 14.37 -0.24 -29.78
N GLU A 330 14.54 0.86 -30.52
CA GLU A 330 14.83 0.79 -31.95
C GLU A 330 16.21 0.18 -32.23
N GLY A 331 16.31 -0.66 -33.25
CA GLY A 331 17.57 -1.29 -33.68
C GLY A 331 17.36 -2.57 -34.50
N ASP A 332 18.39 -2.99 -35.22
CA ASP A 332 18.37 -4.15 -36.11
C ASP A 332 19.07 -5.40 -35.52
N TRP A 333 19.42 -5.34 -34.23
CA TRP A 333 20.17 -6.39 -33.56
C TRP A 333 19.47 -7.75 -33.63
N LEU A 334 20.26 -8.78 -33.91
CA LEU A 334 19.82 -10.17 -33.97
C LEU A 334 20.51 -11.03 -32.92
N TYR A 335 21.60 -10.56 -32.34
CA TYR A 335 22.43 -11.31 -31.41
C TYR A 335 22.83 -10.44 -30.24
N TYR A 336 22.97 -11.06 -29.09
CA TYR A 336 23.62 -10.46 -27.93
C TYR A 336 24.51 -11.49 -27.23
N VAL A 337 25.61 -11.02 -26.67
CA VAL A 337 26.56 -11.85 -25.91
C VAL A 337 27.20 -11.01 -24.82
N LEU A 338 27.42 -11.64 -23.66
CA LEU A 338 28.06 -11.01 -22.52
C LEU A 338 29.50 -10.63 -22.88
N VAL A 339 29.89 -9.40 -22.58
CA VAL A 339 31.26 -8.89 -22.80
C VAL A 339 31.91 -8.37 -21.52
N LYS A 340 31.14 -8.25 -20.43
CA LYS A 340 31.60 -7.81 -19.11
C LYS A 340 30.72 -8.44 -18.04
N ASN A 341 31.28 -8.73 -16.85
CA ASN A 341 30.55 -9.34 -15.73
C ASN A 341 30.30 -8.40 -14.53
N ASP A 342 30.92 -7.22 -14.46
CA ASP A 342 30.75 -6.31 -13.32
C ASP A 342 30.92 -4.81 -13.69
N PRO A 343 29.80 -4.07 -13.90
CA PRO A 343 28.46 -4.60 -14.07
C PRO A 343 28.36 -5.44 -15.36
N PRO A 344 27.46 -6.43 -15.41
CA PRO A 344 27.17 -7.17 -16.63
C PRO A 344 26.76 -6.26 -17.79
N GLU A 345 27.34 -6.50 -18.95
CA GLU A 345 27.08 -5.74 -20.17
C GLU A 345 27.11 -6.67 -21.39
N HIS A 346 26.17 -6.49 -22.30
CA HIS A 346 26.10 -7.28 -23.53
C HIS A 346 26.45 -6.45 -24.76
N LEU A 347 27.23 -7.04 -25.67
CA LEU A 347 27.31 -6.55 -27.04
C LEU A 347 26.02 -6.93 -27.76
N PHE A 348 25.38 -5.96 -28.42
CA PHE A 348 24.24 -6.20 -29.32
C PHE A 348 24.68 -5.97 -30.76
N THR A 349 24.43 -6.93 -31.65
CA THR A 349 24.84 -6.84 -33.06
C THR A 349 23.85 -7.52 -34.01
N ALA A 350 23.74 -7.00 -35.24
CA ALA A 350 23.06 -7.66 -36.36
C ALA A 350 24.00 -8.63 -37.12
N SER A 351 25.32 -8.50 -36.94
CA SER A 351 26.33 -9.28 -37.66
C SER A 351 26.61 -10.61 -36.96
N TYR A 352 26.33 -11.72 -37.65
CA TYR A 352 26.67 -13.05 -37.13
C TYR A 352 28.18 -13.23 -36.94
N LYS A 353 29.00 -12.63 -37.80
CA LYS A 353 30.47 -12.68 -37.67
C LYS A 353 30.92 -11.99 -36.38
N GLU A 354 30.43 -10.78 -36.14
CA GLU A 354 30.76 -10.01 -34.93
C GLU A 354 30.30 -10.76 -33.67
N PHE A 355 29.11 -11.37 -33.71
CA PHE A 355 28.64 -12.22 -32.62
C PHE A 355 29.55 -13.42 -32.36
N GLN A 356 30.02 -14.12 -33.39
CA GLN A 356 30.94 -15.26 -33.20
C GLN A 356 32.30 -14.82 -32.65
N ASP A 357 32.83 -13.70 -33.15
CA ASP A 357 34.10 -13.14 -32.70
C ASP A 357 33.99 -12.72 -31.21
N ALA A 358 32.91 -12.03 -30.83
CA ALA A 358 32.65 -11.64 -29.44
C ALA A 358 32.35 -12.85 -28.52
N LYS A 359 31.67 -13.88 -29.01
CA LYS A 359 31.44 -15.13 -28.27
C LYS A 359 32.73 -15.91 -28.02
N ALA A 360 33.65 -15.90 -28.98
CA ALA A 360 34.98 -16.50 -28.79
C ALA A 360 35.78 -15.73 -27.71
N ALA A 361 35.70 -14.40 -27.71
CA ALA A 361 36.29 -13.57 -26.66
C ALA A 361 35.68 -13.86 -25.28
N CYS A 362 34.34 -13.88 -25.18
CA CYS A 362 33.63 -14.20 -23.94
C CYS A 362 34.11 -15.53 -23.30
N ARG A 363 34.33 -16.56 -24.13
CA ARG A 363 34.87 -17.85 -23.70
C ARG A 363 36.33 -17.81 -23.28
N SER A 364 37.16 -17.07 -24.02
CA SER A 364 38.58 -16.88 -23.69
C SER A 364 38.74 -16.17 -22.35
N ASP A 365 37.84 -15.24 -22.05
CA ASP A 365 37.85 -14.41 -20.86
C ASP A 365 37.16 -15.08 -19.66
N GLY A 366 36.59 -16.29 -19.84
CA GLY A 366 35.88 -17.04 -18.80
C GLY A 366 34.57 -16.38 -18.34
N LEU A 367 34.01 -15.50 -19.18
CA LEU A 367 32.70 -14.88 -18.98
C LEU A 367 31.58 -15.81 -19.49
N CYS A 368 31.89 -16.58 -20.54
CA CYS A 368 31.15 -17.70 -21.13
C CYS A 368 32.10 -18.92 -21.23
#